data_AF-A0A426U1U4-F1
#
_entry.id   AF-A0A426U1U4-F1
#
_cell.length_a   1.000
_cell.length_b   1.000
_cell.length_c   1.000
_cell.angle_alpha   90.00
_cell.angle_beta   90.00
_cell.angle_gamma   90.00
#
_symmetry.space_group_name_H-M   'P 1'
#
loop_
_entity.id
_entity.type
_entity.pdbx_description
1 polymer ?
#
loop_
_entity_poly.entity_id
_entity_poly.type
_entity_poly.pdbx_seq_one_letter_code
_entity_poly.pdbx_strand_id
1 'polypeptide(L)'
;MSLDEHEYRRLLCSMSLGYTAYHVWSLQARRERKFNIARLLAAASSVKRIRAELSFRALGEVSNSQENIARALAGLEPESIATGPVTGTGAISRELLSRAARALTENRDLLATELDDLFVCTGCGELIEGEVDACVVCGTVREGFHTFRAAESMGTLGPTSIMRRLEQSIETIKALISDIDEQLLAVRAVGGYSIKELLGHLADTDEVFRERAWLILEMDEPRLPAAHPPKLAKAEIYRAHAVGDLFEHFQASRQQTLGLMRGLTAAAWRRTGNHPIFGVVPLTHQGNWVIEHERIHLVEMAQLRHDLLHQHDQFNPPVLPPNLVAEILEGE
;
A
#
# COMPACT_ATOMS: atom_id res chain seq x y z
N MET A 1 20.75 -32.13 1.43
CA MET A 1 22.11 -31.61 1.64
C MET A 1 21.97 -30.36 2.48
N SER A 2 22.55 -30.28 3.68
CA SER A 2 22.64 -28.99 4.35
C SER A 2 23.56 -28.11 3.52
N LEU A 3 23.16 -26.87 3.27
CA LEU A 3 24.06 -25.88 2.69
C LEU A 3 25.22 -25.68 3.68
N ASP A 4 26.42 -25.42 3.17
CA ASP A 4 27.52 -25.01 4.03
C ASP A 4 27.29 -23.57 4.54
N GLU A 5 28.07 -23.15 5.54
CA GLU A 5 27.94 -21.83 6.15
C GLU A 5 28.10 -20.70 5.12
N HIS A 6 29.03 -20.86 4.18
CA HIS A 6 29.29 -19.88 3.13
C HIS A 6 28.05 -19.64 2.25
N GLU A 7 27.37 -20.71 1.87
CA GLU A 7 26.16 -20.65 1.05
C GLU A 7 24.98 -20.02 1.82
N TYR A 8 24.85 -20.27 3.13
CA TYR A 8 23.85 -19.56 3.95
C TYR A 8 24.12 -18.06 4.04
N ARG A 9 25.38 -17.63 4.20
CA ARG A 9 25.72 -16.21 4.21
C ARG A 9 25.47 -15.56 2.84
N ARG A 10 25.81 -16.26 1.75
CA ARG A 10 25.51 -15.83 0.38
C ARG A 10 24.00 -15.63 0.17
N LEU A 11 23.20 -16.60 0.61
CA LEU A 11 21.74 -16.51 0.55
C LEU A 11 21.20 -15.37 1.41
N LEU A 12 21.68 -15.21 2.64
CA LEU A 12 21.29 -14.10 3.52
C LEU A 12 21.48 -12.75 2.82
N CYS A 13 22.68 -12.48 2.30
CA CYS A 13 22.97 -11.22 1.62
C CYS A 13 22.11 -11.05 0.34
N SER A 14 21.99 -12.10 -0.48
CA SER A 14 21.19 -12.07 -1.72
C SER A 14 19.70 -11.80 -1.43
N MET A 15 19.15 -12.48 -0.42
CA MET A 15 17.75 -12.38 -0.05
C MET A 15 17.44 -11.06 0.66
N SER A 16 18.33 -10.54 1.51
CA SER A 16 18.16 -9.23 2.16
C SER A 16 18.15 -8.09 1.13
N LEU A 17 19.07 -8.08 0.17
CA LEU A 17 19.07 -7.09 -0.91
C LEU A 17 17.86 -7.24 -1.84
N GLY A 18 17.50 -8.49 -2.17
CA GLY A 18 16.30 -8.79 -2.95
C GLY A 18 15.02 -8.34 -2.23
N TYR A 19 14.93 -8.53 -0.91
CA TYR A 19 13.81 -8.07 -0.09
C TYR A 19 13.63 -6.56 -0.23
N THR A 20 14.69 -5.78 -0.03
CA THR A 20 14.67 -4.33 -0.18
C THR A 20 14.24 -3.90 -1.59
N ALA A 21 14.82 -4.51 -2.63
CA ALA A 21 14.47 -4.19 -4.02
C ALA A 21 12.98 -4.41 -4.31
N TYR A 22 12.47 -5.63 -4.05
CA TYR A 22 11.06 -5.96 -4.30
C TYR A 22 10.11 -5.16 -3.40
N HIS A 23 10.51 -4.86 -2.16
CA HIS A 23 9.73 -4.01 -1.26
C HIS A 23 9.55 -2.61 -1.85
N VAL A 24 10.64 -1.94 -2.20
CA VAL A 24 10.61 -0.58 -2.76
C VAL A 24 9.87 -0.54 -4.09
N TRP A 25 10.08 -1.54 -4.96
CA TRP A 25 9.33 -1.65 -6.22
C TRP A 25 7.83 -1.84 -6.01
N SER A 26 7.43 -2.60 -4.97
CA SER A 26 6.01 -2.74 -4.63
C SER A 26 5.39 -1.40 -4.24
N LEU A 27 6.11 -0.56 -3.48
CA LEU A 27 5.66 0.78 -3.10
C LEU A 27 5.55 1.70 -4.32
N GLN A 28 6.52 1.62 -5.24
CA GLN A 28 6.50 2.37 -6.50
C GLN A 28 5.29 1.97 -7.37
N ALA A 29 5.05 0.68 -7.56
CA ALA A 29 3.90 0.18 -8.31
C ALA A 29 2.57 0.66 -7.70
N ARG A 30 2.46 0.75 -6.36
CA ARG A 30 1.28 1.36 -5.70
C ARG A 30 1.12 2.84 -6.04
N ARG A 31 2.20 3.63 -6.05
CA ARG A 31 2.16 5.05 -6.44
C ARG A 31 1.68 5.22 -7.89
N GLU A 32 2.08 4.31 -8.78
CA GLU A 32 1.64 4.25 -10.17
C GLU A 32 0.24 3.67 -10.36
N ARG A 33 -0.46 3.33 -9.26
CA ARG A 33 -1.79 2.70 -9.24
C ARG A 33 -1.83 1.35 -9.98
N LYS A 34 -0.72 0.61 -9.96
CA LYS A 34 -0.59 -0.78 -10.45
C LYS A 34 -0.69 -1.73 -9.27
N PHE A 35 -1.88 -1.84 -8.69
CA PHE A 35 -2.12 -2.52 -7.42
C PHE A 35 -1.89 -4.04 -7.47
N ASN A 36 -2.23 -4.72 -8.56
CA ASN A 36 -1.95 -6.16 -8.68
C ASN A 36 -0.47 -6.42 -8.91
N ILE A 37 0.21 -5.60 -9.72
CA ILE A 37 1.67 -5.67 -9.83
C ILE A 37 2.34 -5.39 -8.48
N ALA A 38 1.86 -4.39 -7.72
CA ALA A 38 2.34 -4.13 -6.38
C ALA A 38 2.11 -5.33 -5.43
N ARG A 39 0.96 -6.00 -5.52
CA ARG A 39 0.63 -7.21 -4.74
C ARG A 39 1.59 -8.35 -5.06
N LEU A 40 1.88 -8.57 -6.34
CA LEU A 40 2.89 -9.53 -6.81
C LEU A 40 4.29 -9.22 -6.26
N LEU A 41 4.73 -7.96 -6.38
CA LEU A 41 6.04 -7.52 -5.89
C LEU A 41 6.14 -7.62 -4.37
N ALA A 42 5.06 -7.34 -3.63
CA ALA A 42 4.99 -7.52 -2.18
C ALA A 42 5.08 -8.99 -1.78
N ALA A 43 4.42 -9.90 -2.52
CA ALA A 43 4.56 -11.35 -2.30
C ALA A 43 6.01 -11.80 -2.57
N ALA A 44 6.62 -11.36 -3.67
CA ALA A 44 8.03 -11.63 -3.97
C ALA A 44 8.97 -11.07 -2.90
N SER A 45 8.69 -9.89 -2.36
CA SER A 45 9.41 -9.31 -1.22
C SER A 45 9.31 -10.22 0.02
N SER A 46 8.11 -10.73 0.34
CA SER A 46 7.92 -11.66 1.47
C SER A 46 8.68 -12.98 1.29
N VAL A 47 8.75 -13.52 0.06
CA VAL A 47 9.58 -14.70 -0.25
C VAL A 47 11.04 -14.44 0.12
N LYS A 48 11.58 -13.29 -0.28
CA LYS A 48 12.97 -12.90 0.00
C LYS A 48 13.19 -12.72 1.50
N ARG A 49 12.30 -12.02 2.20
CA ARG A 49 12.37 -11.84 3.66
C ARG A 49 12.42 -13.18 4.41
N ILE A 50 11.51 -14.09 4.10
CA ILE A 50 11.43 -15.40 4.77
C ILE A 50 12.73 -16.19 4.55
N ARG A 51 13.26 -16.22 3.33
CA ARG A 51 14.50 -16.94 3.04
C ARG A 51 15.73 -16.29 3.70
N ALA A 52 15.77 -14.96 3.80
CA ALA A 52 16.79 -14.25 4.57
C ALA A 52 16.73 -14.63 6.06
N GLU A 53 15.54 -14.65 6.65
CA GLU A 53 15.33 -15.04 8.05
C GLU A 53 15.73 -16.49 8.34
N LEU A 54 15.43 -17.41 7.42
CA LEU A 54 15.84 -18.81 7.54
C LEU A 54 17.36 -18.95 7.48
N SER A 55 18.02 -18.26 6.54
CA SER A 55 19.50 -18.23 6.47
C SER A 55 20.12 -17.63 7.72
N PHE A 56 19.57 -16.51 8.22
CA PHE A 56 20.05 -15.84 9.44
C PHE A 56 19.98 -16.79 10.66
N ARG A 57 18.88 -17.53 10.81
CA ARG A 57 18.75 -18.56 11.86
C ARG A 57 19.72 -19.72 11.66
N ALA A 58 19.90 -20.20 10.43
CA ALA A 58 20.79 -21.30 10.12
C ALA A 58 22.27 -20.98 10.43
N LEU A 59 22.64 -19.70 10.39
CA LEU A 59 23.96 -19.18 10.78
C LEU A 59 24.13 -19.02 12.30
N GLY A 60 23.09 -19.28 13.11
CA GLY A 60 23.16 -19.09 14.57
C GLY A 60 23.04 -17.64 15.02
N GLU A 61 22.61 -16.73 14.13
CA GLU A 61 22.54 -15.30 14.42
C GLU A 61 21.33 -14.90 15.28
N VAL A 62 20.41 -15.84 15.53
CA VAL A 62 19.27 -15.65 16.45
C VAL A 62 19.47 -16.46 17.72
N SER A 63 19.46 -15.79 18.86
CA SER A 63 19.47 -16.40 20.19
C SER A 63 18.27 -15.91 21.03
N ASN A 64 18.35 -16.03 22.35
CA ASN A 64 17.39 -15.42 23.28
C ASN A 64 17.47 -13.88 23.25
N SER A 65 16.42 -13.22 23.73
CA SER A 65 16.29 -11.76 23.63
C SER A 65 17.40 -10.99 24.35
N GLN A 66 17.93 -11.50 25.45
CA GLN A 66 19.02 -10.85 26.18
C GLN A 66 20.30 -10.82 25.31
N GLU A 67 20.67 -11.95 24.73
CA GLU A 67 21.82 -12.04 23.82
C GLU A 67 21.60 -11.25 22.54
N ASN A 68 20.40 -11.26 21.97
CA ASN A 68 20.10 -10.47 20.76
C ASN A 68 20.23 -8.96 21.02
N ILE A 69 19.80 -8.46 22.19
CA ILE A 69 19.99 -7.06 22.59
C ILE A 69 21.47 -6.75 22.75
N ALA A 70 22.23 -7.62 23.41
CA ALA A 70 23.68 -7.44 23.56
C ALA A 70 24.40 -7.38 22.20
N ARG A 71 24.04 -8.28 21.26
CA ARG A 71 24.55 -8.26 19.88
C ARG A 71 24.18 -6.98 19.13
N ALA A 72 22.94 -6.49 19.30
CA ALA A 72 22.50 -5.25 18.67
C ALA A 72 23.28 -4.04 19.18
N LEU A 73 23.53 -3.96 20.49
CA LEU A 73 24.34 -2.90 21.11
C LEU A 73 25.81 -2.97 20.70
N ALA A 74 26.36 -4.17 20.56
CA ALA A 74 27.75 -4.37 20.13
C ALA A 74 27.98 -4.06 18.64
N GLY A 75 26.91 -3.98 17.84
CA GLY A 75 27.00 -3.86 16.39
C GLY A 75 27.35 -5.18 15.73
N LEU A 76 26.35 -5.89 15.21
CA LEU A 76 26.59 -7.07 14.39
C LEU A 76 27.28 -6.64 13.08
N GLU A 77 28.55 -7.03 12.89
CA GLU A 77 29.28 -6.82 11.63
C GLU A 77 29.18 -8.08 10.76
N PRO A 78 28.33 -8.09 9.71
CA PRO A 78 28.23 -9.23 8.82
C PRO A 78 29.42 -9.29 7.87
N GLU A 79 29.91 -10.50 7.59
CA GLU A 79 30.91 -10.70 6.53
C GLU A 79 30.38 -10.24 5.16
N SER A 80 31.21 -9.48 4.43
CA SER A 80 30.91 -9.07 3.06
C SER A 80 31.10 -10.25 2.10
N ILE A 81 30.01 -10.70 1.47
CA ILE A 81 30.02 -11.84 0.55
C ILE A 81 29.40 -11.45 -0.79
N ALA A 82 30.05 -11.90 -1.87
CA ALA A 82 29.53 -11.78 -3.22
C ALA A 82 28.36 -12.74 -3.44
N THR A 83 27.23 -12.23 -3.94
CA THR A 83 25.96 -12.99 -3.99
C THR A 83 25.48 -13.36 -5.38
N GLY A 84 25.96 -12.68 -6.43
CA GLY A 84 25.40 -12.76 -7.77
C GLY A 84 24.05 -12.02 -7.89
N PRO A 85 23.15 -12.43 -8.80
CA PRO A 85 21.86 -11.76 -8.98
C PRO A 85 20.94 -11.86 -7.76
N VAL A 86 20.61 -10.71 -7.14
CA VAL A 86 19.79 -10.64 -5.91
C VAL A 86 18.28 -10.76 -6.17
N THR A 87 17.84 -10.39 -7.37
CA THR A 87 16.43 -10.41 -7.78
C THR A 87 16.02 -11.69 -8.53
N GLY A 88 16.91 -12.68 -8.58
CA GLY A 88 16.67 -13.97 -9.22
C GLY A 88 15.38 -14.64 -8.72
N THR A 89 14.70 -15.32 -9.65
CA THR A 89 13.35 -15.85 -9.48
C THR A 89 13.25 -17.35 -9.77
N GLY A 90 12.40 -18.04 -9.00
CA GLY A 90 11.95 -19.39 -9.34
C GLY A 90 10.97 -19.38 -10.51
N ALA A 91 10.56 -20.57 -10.97
CA ALA A 91 9.72 -20.74 -12.16
C ALA A 91 8.39 -19.97 -12.06
N ILE A 92 7.64 -20.13 -10.96
CA ILE A 92 6.37 -19.42 -10.73
C ILE A 92 6.57 -17.90 -10.70
N SER A 93 7.52 -17.40 -9.92
CA SER A 93 7.79 -15.95 -9.86
C SER A 93 8.19 -15.37 -11.22
N ARG A 94 8.94 -16.12 -12.03
CA ARG A 94 9.31 -15.70 -13.39
C ARG A 94 8.08 -15.59 -14.30
N GLU A 95 7.23 -16.60 -14.28
CA GLU A 95 5.96 -16.60 -15.03
C GLU A 95 5.09 -15.40 -14.66
N LEU A 96 4.85 -15.18 -13.36
CA LEU A 96 4.04 -14.05 -12.87
C LEU A 96 4.63 -12.69 -13.27
N LEU A 97 5.95 -12.52 -13.17
CA LEU A 97 6.62 -11.29 -13.62
C LEU A 97 6.54 -11.10 -15.14
N SER A 98 6.56 -12.19 -15.92
CA SER A 98 6.35 -12.12 -17.37
C SER A 98 4.93 -11.68 -17.73
N ARG A 99 3.91 -12.13 -16.98
CA ARG A 99 2.54 -11.61 -17.11
C ARG A 99 2.49 -10.12 -16.80
N ALA A 100 3.12 -9.69 -15.70
CA ALA A 100 3.20 -8.28 -15.32
C ALA A 100 3.89 -7.42 -16.39
N ALA A 101 5.03 -7.90 -16.92
CA ALA A 101 5.76 -7.21 -17.98
C ALA A 101 4.90 -7.02 -19.23
N ARG A 102 4.16 -8.07 -19.66
CA ARG A 102 3.21 -7.98 -20.78
C ARG A 102 2.10 -6.96 -20.51
N ALA A 103 1.47 -6.99 -19.34
CA ALA A 103 0.45 -6.00 -18.98
C ALA A 103 0.98 -4.54 -19.01
N LEU A 104 2.24 -4.34 -18.62
CA LEU A 104 2.90 -3.03 -18.67
C LEU A 104 3.19 -2.57 -20.11
N THR A 105 3.44 -3.47 -21.08
CA THR A 105 3.55 -3.08 -22.49
C THR A 105 2.26 -2.46 -23.05
N GLU A 106 1.12 -2.77 -22.42
CA GLU A 106 -0.21 -2.25 -22.75
C GLU A 106 -0.61 -1.05 -21.85
N ASN A 107 0.32 -0.52 -21.05
CA ASN A 107 0.11 0.57 -20.09
C ASN A 107 -1.03 0.34 -19.08
N ARG A 108 -1.30 -0.90 -18.71
CA ARG A 108 -2.34 -1.27 -17.73
C ARG A 108 -1.75 -2.01 -16.52
N ASP A 109 -2.59 -2.32 -15.55
CA ASP A 109 -2.25 -3.22 -14.45
C ASP A 109 -2.60 -4.67 -14.86
N LEU A 110 -2.16 -5.64 -14.06
CA LEU A 110 -2.65 -7.01 -14.13
C LEU A 110 -4.15 -7.03 -13.79
N LEU A 111 -4.93 -7.75 -14.60
CA LEU A 111 -6.36 -7.98 -14.36
C LEU A 111 -6.57 -9.13 -13.38
N ALA A 112 -7.78 -9.21 -12.84
CA ALA A 112 -8.18 -10.30 -11.93
C ALA A 112 -8.04 -11.70 -12.58
N THR A 113 -8.15 -11.77 -13.90
CA THR A 113 -7.99 -13.01 -14.67
C THR A 113 -6.52 -13.38 -14.95
N GLU A 114 -5.57 -12.49 -14.64
CA GLU A 114 -4.15 -12.68 -14.91
C GLU A 114 -3.31 -12.93 -13.65
N LEU A 115 -3.87 -12.61 -12.48
CA LEU A 115 -3.24 -12.78 -11.18
C LEU A 115 -4.27 -13.17 -10.11
N ASP A 116 -4.21 -14.42 -9.67
CA ASP A 116 -5.04 -14.92 -8.59
C ASP A 116 -4.53 -14.43 -7.20
N ASP A 117 -5.13 -14.91 -6.12
CA ASP A 117 -4.60 -14.75 -4.77
C ASP A 117 -3.23 -15.42 -4.64
N LEU A 118 -2.30 -14.73 -3.98
CA LEU A 118 -0.94 -15.22 -3.78
C LEU A 118 -0.73 -15.59 -2.31
N PHE A 119 0.00 -16.67 -2.11
CA PHE A 119 0.31 -17.22 -0.79
C PHE A 119 1.82 -17.46 -0.70
N VAL A 120 2.43 -17.02 0.40
CA VAL A 120 3.85 -17.25 0.67
C VAL A 120 4.02 -18.06 1.95
N CYS A 121 4.58 -19.26 1.82
CA CYS A 121 4.79 -20.15 2.95
C CYS A 121 5.81 -19.55 3.93
N THR A 122 5.43 -19.36 5.20
CA THR A 122 6.35 -18.84 6.24
C THR A 122 7.48 -19.80 6.59
N GLY A 123 7.28 -21.11 6.37
CA GLY A 123 8.29 -22.13 6.66
C GLY A 123 9.47 -22.19 5.69
N CYS A 124 9.27 -21.91 4.39
CA CYS A 124 10.32 -22.03 3.37
C CYS A 124 10.34 -20.92 2.32
N GLY A 125 9.38 -20.00 2.35
CA GLY A 125 9.23 -18.93 1.37
C GLY A 125 8.75 -19.42 -0.01
N GLU A 126 8.05 -20.54 -0.09
CA GLU A 126 7.45 -20.98 -1.36
C GLU A 126 6.28 -20.06 -1.74
N LEU A 127 6.26 -19.60 -3.00
CA LEU A 127 5.20 -18.76 -3.56
C LEU A 127 4.21 -19.63 -4.33
N ILE A 128 2.94 -19.48 -4.01
CA ILE A 128 1.83 -20.20 -4.64
C ILE A 128 0.81 -19.17 -5.16
N GLU A 129 0.28 -19.39 -6.35
CA GLU A 129 -0.86 -18.66 -6.93
C GLU A 129 -2.09 -19.59 -6.90
N GLY A 130 -3.24 -19.06 -6.48
CA GLY A 130 -4.50 -19.81 -6.36
C GLY A 130 -4.69 -20.39 -4.96
N GLU A 131 -5.32 -21.55 -4.84
CA GLU A 131 -5.65 -22.14 -3.54
C GLU A 131 -4.49 -22.92 -2.91
N VAL A 132 -4.44 -22.93 -1.57
CA VAL A 132 -3.45 -23.69 -0.80
C VAL A 132 -4.06 -24.35 0.42
N ASP A 133 -3.80 -25.66 0.57
CA ASP A 133 -4.08 -26.43 1.78
C ASP A 133 -2.81 -26.65 2.62
N ALA A 134 -1.70 -27.01 1.97
CA ALA A 134 -0.39 -27.16 2.59
C ALA A 134 0.74 -26.85 1.58
N CYS A 135 1.90 -26.50 2.12
CA CYS A 135 3.10 -26.24 1.33
C CYS A 135 3.65 -27.54 0.73
N VAL A 136 3.76 -27.59 -0.60
CA VAL A 136 4.32 -28.74 -1.34
C VAL A 136 5.82 -28.96 -1.09
N VAL A 137 6.52 -27.97 -0.54
CA VAL A 137 7.96 -28.03 -0.28
C VAL A 137 8.26 -28.53 1.14
N CYS A 138 7.60 -27.97 2.15
CA CYS A 138 7.95 -28.23 3.56
C CYS A 138 6.78 -28.72 4.43
N GLY A 139 5.58 -28.91 3.87
CA GLY A 139 4.42 -29.42 4.60
C GLY A 139 3.76 -28.44 5.56
N THR A 140 4.17 -27.17 5.57
CA THR A 140 3.50 -26.12 6.38
C THR A 140 2.02 -26.02 6.01
N VAL A 141 1.14 -26.04 7.00
CA VAL A 141 -0.32 -25.93 6.83
C VAL A 141 -0.75 -24.52 6.42
N ARG A 142 -1.97 -24.38 5.91
CA ARG A 142 -2.57 -23.13 5.40
C ARG A 142 -2.40 -21.92 6.33
N GLU A 143 -2.52 -22.09 7.63
CA GLU A 143 -2.38 -21.03 8.64
C GLU A 143 -0.97 -20.45 8.69
N GLY A 144 0.03 -21.21 8.22
CA GLY A 144 1.41 -20.78 8.12
C GLY A 144 1.74 -20.02 6.83
N PHE A 145 0.77 -19.46 6.12
CA PHE A 145 1.00 -18.67 4.91
C PHE A 145 0.74 -17.19 5.13
N HIS A 146 1.61 -16.35 4.57
CA HIS A 146 1.30 -14.95 4.31
C HIS A 146 0.38 -14.85 3.10
N THR A 147 -0.72 -14.11 3.25
CA THR A 147 -1.74 -13.94 2.22
C THR A 147 -1.61 -12.60 1.53
N PHE A 148 -1.76 -12.60 0.22
CA PHE A 148 -1.76 -11.40 -0.61
C PHE A 148 -2.98 -11.46 -1.52
N ARG A 149 -4.14 -11.15 -0.95
CA ARG A 149 -5.42 -11.28 -1.65
C ARG A 149 -5.81 -10.02 -2.41
N ALA A 150 -6.50 -10.17 -3.53
CA ALA A 150 -7.04 -9.02 -4.26
C ALA A 150 -8.03 -8.23 -3.39
N ALA A 151 -8.90 -8.95 -2.66
CA ALA A 151 -9.90 -8.37 -1.75
C ALA A 151 -9.33 -7.64 -0.52
N GLU A 152 -8.04 -7.80 -0.22
CA GLU A 152 -7.34 -7.17 0.91
C GLU A 152 -6.30 -6.15 0.43
N SER A 153 -6.10 -6.04 -0.89
CA SER A 153 -5.02 -5.27 -1.51
C SER A 153 -5.08 -3.76 -1.23
N MET A 154 -6.29 -3.28 -0.90
CA MET A 154 -6.59 -1.88 -0.55
C MET A 154 -6.69 -1.62 0.96
N GLY A 155 -6.49 -2.65 1.80
CA GLY A 155 -6.59 -2.56 3.26
C GLY A 155 -7.53 -3.62 3.87
N THR A 156 -7.44 -3.78 5.18
CA THR A 156 -8.15 -4.82 5.95
C THR A 156 -8.99 -4.26 7.09
N LEU A 157 -9.27 -2.95 7.09
CA LEU A 157 -10.10 -2.32 8.10
C LEU A 157 -11.51 -2.93 8.08
N GLY A 158 -12.02 -3.24 9.28
CA GLY A 158 -13.40 -3.66 9.46
C GLY A 158 -14.40 -2.50 9.36
N PRO A 159 -15.71 -2.79 9.25
CA PRO A 159 -16.77 -1.79 9.10
C PRO A 159 -16.71 -0.61 10.07
N THR A 160 -16.51 -0.89 11.36
CA THR A 160 -16.45 0.15 12.40
C THR A 160 -15.29 1.11 12.19
N SER A 161 -14.12 0.60 11.81
CA SER A 161 -12.93 1.42 11.55
C SER A 161 -13.07 2.23 10.26
N ILE A 162 -13.73 1.67 9.24
CA ILE A 162 -14.05 2.41 8.01
C ILE A 162 -14.98 3.59 8.35
N MET A 163 -16.12 3.31 8.99
CA MET A 163 -17.11 4.35 9.35
C MET A 163 -16.49 5.47 10.17
N ARG A 164 -15.70 5.12 11.21
CA ARG A 164 -15.02 6.11 12.05
C ARG A 164 -14.10 7.03 11.24
N ARG A 165 -13.35 6.48 10.28
CA ARG A 165 -12.44 7.29 9.45
C ARG A 165 -13.19 8.20 8.49
N LEU A 166 -14.27 7.71 7.87
CA LEU A 166 -15.14 8.54 7.03
C LEU A 166 -15.77 9.69 7.85
N GLU A 167 -16.18 9.44 9.09
CA GLU A 167 -16.73 10.49 9.98
C GLU A 167 -15.65 11.52 10.38
N GLN A 168 -14.45 11.06 10.70
CA GLN A 168 -13.34 11.91 11.14
C GLN A 168 -12.78 12.79 10.01
N SER A 169 -12.97 12.41 8.75
CA SER A 169 -12.40 13.12 7.60
C SER A 169 -12.89 14.58 7.51
N ILE A 170 -14.14 14.84 7.89
CA ILE A 170 -14.75 16.18 7.86
C ILE A 170 -13.96 17.15 8.75
N GLU A 171 -13.79 16.78 10.02
CA GLU A 171 -13.08 17.63 10.99
C GLU A 171 -11.58 17.74 10.66
N THR A 172 -10.99 16.66 10.12
CA THR A 172 -9.59 16.67 9.70
C THR A 172 -9.37 17.67 8.56
N ILE A 173 -10.21 17.62 7.52
CA ILE A 173 -10.12 18.53 6.38
C ILE A 173 -10.40 19.97 6.81
N LYS A 174 -11.39 20.18 7.67
CA LYS A 174 -11.69 21.51 8.24
C LYS A 174 -10.46 22.09 8.92
N ALA A 175 -9.79 21.32 9.78
CA ALA A 175 -8.56 21.77 10.46
C ALA A 175 -7.40 22.05 9.47
N LEU A 176 -7.32 21.30 8.37
CA LEU A 176 -6.28 21.49 7.35
C LEU A 176 -6.46 22.77 6.53
N ILE A 177 -7.69 23.26 6.36
CA ILE A 177 -7.97 24.48 5.60
C ILE A 177 -8.16 25.72 6.47
N SER A 178 -8.41 25.56 7.78
CA SER A 178 -8.59 26.67 8.72
C SER A 178 -7.31 27.49 8.91
N ASP A 179 -7.49 28.78 9.12
CA ASP A 179 -6.44 29.76 9.46
C ASP A 179 -5.35 29.90 8.39
N ILE A 180 -5.70 29.66 7.12
CA ILE A 180 -4.84 29.90 5.96
C ILE A 180 -5.57 30.83 5.00
N ASP A 181 -4.86 31.82 4.44
CA ASP A 181 -5.41 32.67 3.39
C ASP A 181 -5.84 31.80 2.20
N GLU A 182 -7.07 31.99 1.74
CA GLU A 182 -7.62 31.22 0.64
C GLU A 182 -6.75 31.27 -0.63
N GLN A 183 -6.07 32.39 -0.89
CA GLN A 183 -5.16 32.52 -2.03
C GLN A 183 -4.02 31.50 -1.95
N LEU A 184 -3.51 31.22 -0.75
CA LEU A 184 -2.46 30.22 -0.53
C LEU A 184 -2.99 28.79 -0.75
N LEU A 185 -4.25 28.52 -0.41
CA LEU A 185 -4.89 27.21 -0.65
C LEU A 185 -5.04 26.88 -2.14
N ALA A 186 -4.99 27.89 -3.02
CA ALA A 186 -5.02 27.72 -4.47
C ALA A 186 -3.63 27.50 -5.09
N VAL A 187 -2.54 27.73 -4.35
CA VAL A 187 -1.17 27.59 -4.86
C VAL A 187 -0.79 26.11 -4.99
N ARG A 188 -0.29 25.72 -6.15
CA ARG A 188 0.26 24.36 -6.36
C ARG A 188 1.67 24.27 -5.79
N ALA A 189 1.98 23.17 -5.13
CA ALA A 189 3.37 22.80 -4.90
C ALA A 189 4.10 22.46 -6.21
N VAL A 190 5.42 22.58 -6.22
CA VAL A 190 6.25 22.20 -7.36
C VAL A 190 6.05 20.71 -7.66
N GLY A 191 5.50 20.41 -8.85
CA GLY A 191 5.19 19.02 -9.25
C GLY A 191 3.99 18.39 -8.52
N GLY A 192 3.24 19.16 -7.75
CA GLY A 192 2.08 18.71 -6.97
C GLY A 192 0.80 19.50 -7.24
N TYR A 193 -0.22 19.23 -6.44
CA TYR A 193 -1.53 19.88 -6.49
C TYR A 193 -1.69 20.87 -5.34
N SER A 194 -2.67 21.77 -5.43
CA SER A 194 -3.03 22.66 -4.34
C SER A 194 -4.01 22.01 -3.36
N ILE A 195 -4.15 22.57 -2.16
CA ILE A 195 -5.12 22.09 -1.16
C ILE A 195 -6.56 22.14 -1.70
N LYS A 196 -6.92 23.17 -2.48
CA LYS A 196 -8.25 23.27 -3.12
C LYS A 196 -8.48 22.18 -4.18
N GLU A 197 -7.47 21.84 -4.96
CA GLU A 197 -7.56 20.75 -5.95
C GLU A 197 -7.73 19.40 -5.27
N LEU A 198 -6.97 19.15 -4.20
CA LEU A 198 -7.10 17.93 -3.40
C LEU A 198 -8.47 17.84 -2.72
N LEU A 199 -8.97 18.94 -2.15
CA LEU A 199 -10.29 18.97 -1.49
C LEU A 199 -11.43 18.62 -2.46
N GLY A 200 -11.47 19.26 -3.64
CA GLY A 200 -12.48 18.94 -4.64
C GLY A 200 -12.37 17.49 -5.14
N HIS A 201 -11.14 17.00 -5.36
CA HIS A 201 -10.90 15.60 -5.75
C HIS A 201 -11.33 14.58 -4.69
N LEU A 202 -11.21 14.92 -3.40
CA LEU A 202 -11.72 14.07 -2.32
C LEU A 202 -13.25 14.01 -2.32
N ALA A 203 -13.92 15.13 -2.60
CA ALA A 203 -15.38 15.15 -2.72
C ALA A 203 -15.85 14.26 -3.87
N ASP A 204 -15.23 14.40 -5.04
CA ASP A 204 -15.49 13.58 -6.21
C ASP A 204 -15.27 12.07 -5.94
N THR A 205 -14.16 11.74 -5.27
CA THR A 205 -13.82 10.35 -4.96
C THR A 205 -14.86 9.75 -4.02
N ASP A 206 -15.40 10.53 -3.10
CA ASP A 206 -16.46 10.08 -2.20
C ASP A 206 -17.76 9.76 -2.95
N GLU A 207 -18.10 10.54 -3.99
CA GLU A 207 -19.26 10.24 -4.84
C GLU A 207 -19.10 8.91 -5.58
N VAL A 208 -17.92 8.66 -6.14
CA VAL A 208 -17.59 7.39 -6.80
C VAL A 208 -17.69 6.22 -5.82
N PHE A 209 -17.19 6.41 -4.60
CA PHE A 209 -17.31 5.39 -3.56
C PHE A 209 -18.78 5.13 -3.22
N ARG A 210 -19.58 6.18 -3.02
CA ARG A 210 -21.01 6.08 -2.73
C ARG A 210 -21.79 5.38 -3.83
N GLU A 211 -21.51 5.70 -5.09
CA GLU A 211 -22.12 5.02 -6.25
C GLU A 211 -21.81 3.52 -6.25
N ARG A 212 -20.53 3.15 -6.07
CA ARG A 212 -20.11 1.75 -6.01
C ARG A 212 -20.74 1.03 -4.82
N ALA A 213 -20.82 1.68 -3.66
CA ALA A 213 -21.46 1.13 -2.48
C ALA A 213 -22.94 0.85 -2.73
N TRP A 214 -23.65 1.81 -3.33
CA TRP A 214 -25.06 1.67 -3.69
C TRP A 214 -25.26 0.51 -4.67
N LEU A 215 -24.44 0.40 -5.73
CA LEU A 215 -24.51 -0.73 -6.66
C LEU A 215 -24.37 -2.07 -5.94
N ILE A 216 -23.36 -2.23 -5.07
CA ILE A 216 -23.13 -3.48 -4.32
C ILE A 216 -24.30 -3.82 -3.40
N LEU A 217 -24.95 -2.80 -2.81
CA LEU A 217 -26.06 -2.99 -1.88
C LEU A 217 -27.37 -3.35 -2.59
N GLU A 218 -27.66 -2.72 -3.73
CA GLU A 218 -28.95 -2.83 -4.41
C GLU A 218 -28.98 -3.88 -5.53
N MET A 219 -27.83 -4.26 -6.07
CA MET A 219 -27.74 -5.21 -7.18
C MET A 219 -27.03 -6.49 -6.75
N ASP A 220 -27.39 -7.59 -7.40
CA ASP A 220 -26.68 -8.85 -7.27
C ASP A 220 -25.51 -8.88 -8.28
N GLU A 221 -24.30 -9.07 -7.77
CA GLU A 221 -23.05 -9.17 -8.53
C GLU A 221 -22.78 -8.03 -9.54
N PRO A 222 -23.00 -6.75 -9.19
CA PRO A 222 -22.85 -5.64 -10.13
C PRO A 222 -21.43 -5.53 -10.66
N ARG A 223 -21.29 -5.19 -11.94
CA ARG A 223 -19.99 -4.78 -12.49
C ARG A 223 -19.67 -3.36 -12.05
N LEU A 224 -18.58 -3.20 -11.32
CA LEU A 224 -18.14 -1.89 -10.82
C LEU A 224 -17.40 -1.12 -11.92
N PRO A 225 -17.63 0.20 -12.06
CA PRO A 225 -16.88 1.04 -12.98
C PRO A 225 -15.38 0.97 -12.66
N ALA A 226 -14.54 0.64 -13.64
CA ALA A 226 -13.09 0.54 -13.44
C ALA A 226 -12.41 1.89 -13.22
N ALA A 227 -13.00 2.95 -13.78
CA ALA A 227 -12.42 4.29 -13.74
C ALA A 227 -12.73 4.98 -12.41
N HIS A 228 -11.80 5.83 -11.99
CA HIS A 228 -12.00 6.87 -10.98
C HIS A 228 -12.14 8.23 -11.70
N PRO A 229 -13.30 8.55 -12.29
CA PRO A 229 -13.58 9.91 -12.73
C PRO A 229 -14.12 10.74 -11.56
N PRO A 230 -13.73 12.02 -11.43
CA PRO A 230 -12.71 12.73 -12.18
C PRO A 230 -11.29 12.35 -11.74
N LYS A 231 -10.34 12.46 -12.68
CA LYS A 231 -8.93 12.34 -12.34
C LYS A 231 -8.47 13.66 -11.74
N LEU A 232 -7.55 13.59 -10.79
CA LEU A 232 -6.89 14.76 -10.19
C LEU A 232 -6.27 15.71 -11.23
N ALA A 233 -5.88 15.21 -12.42
CA ALA A 233 -5.45 16.05 -13.55
C ALA A 233 -6.51 17.06 -14.06
N LYS A 234 -7.80 16.84 -13.76
CA LYS A 234 -8.91 17.75 -14.08
C LYS A 234 -9.31 18.63 -12.89
N ALA A 235 -8.65 18.49 -11.75
CA ALA A 235 -8.99 19.20 -10.52
C ALA A 235 -8.66 20.70 -10.56
N GLU A 236 -7.98 21.18 -11.61
CA GLU A 236 -7.59 22.58 -11.76
C GLU A 236 -8.76 23.56 -11.64
N ILE A 237 -9.97 23.11 -12.00
CA ILE A 237 -11.21 23.87 -11.89
C ILE A 237 -11.49 24.30 -10.45
N TYR A 238 -11.14 23.47 -9.45
CA TYR A 238 -11.45 23.73 -8.04
C TYR A 238 -10.70 24.92 -7.47
N ARG A 239 -9.57 25.33 -8.07
CA ARG A 239 -8.83 26.51 -7.60
C ARG A 239 -9.64 27.80 -7.70
N ALA A 240 -10.59 27.87 -8.63
CA ALA A 240 -11.41 29.05 -8.86
C ALA A 240 -12.63 29.17 -7.91
N HIS A 241 -13.03 28.10 -7.23
CA HIS A 241 -14.19 28.07 -6.33
C HIS A 241 -13.83 28.57 -4.93
N ALA A 242 -14.77 29.14 -4.18
CA ALA A 242 -14.48 29.49 -2.78
C ALA A 242 -14.15 28.22 -1.97
N VAL A 243 -13.15 28.27 -1.08
CA VAL A 243 -12.78 27.10 -0.25
C VAL A 243 -13.96 26.64 0.63
N GLY A 244 -14.78 27.59 1.09
CA GLY A 244 -16.03 27.31 1.80
C GLY A 244 -16.98 26.43 0.99
N ASP A 245 -17.23 26.79 -0.28
CA ASP A 245 -18.10 26.02 -1.18
C ASP A 245 -17.55 24.60 -1.43
N LEU A 246 -16.23 24.46 -1.62
CA LEU A 246 -15.59 23.15 -1.79
C LEU A 246 -15.74 22.28 -0.54
N PHE A 247 -15.56 22.88 0.64
CA PHE A 247 -15.71 22.17 1.91
C PHE A 247 -17.16 21.77 2.17
N GLU A 248 -18.13 22.66 1.91
CA GLU A 248 -19.55 22.37 2.00
C GLU A 248 -19.96 21.24 1.05
N HIS A 249 -19.44 21.23 -0.18
CA HIS A 249 -19.68 20.15 -1.12
C HIS A 249 -19.11 18.81 -0.63
N PHE A 250 -17.85 18.80 -0.15
CA PHE A 250 -17.27 17.60 0.47
C PHE A 250 -18.10 17.11 1.65
N GLN A 251 -18.48 18.01 2.55
CA GLN A 251 -19.27 17.69 3.73
C GLN A 251 -20.64 17.10 3.35
N ALA A 252 -21.33 17.70 2.37
CA ALA A 252 -22.61 17.20 1.88
C ALA A 252 -22.48 15.80 1.26
N SER A 253 -21.46 15.59 0.41
CA SER A 253 -21.15 14.27 -0.19
C SER A 253 -20.88 13.24 0.90
N ARG A 254 -20.00 13.56 1.87
CA ARG A 254 -19.66 12.68 2.98
C ARG A 254 -20.87 12.32 3.83
N GLN A 255 -21.78 13.26 4.10
CA GLN A 255 -23.00 12.98 4.87
C GLN A 255 -23.94 12.02 4.13
N GLN A 256 -24.06 12.12 2.80
CA GLN A 256 -24.82 11.16 2.00
C GLN A 256 -24.20 9.76 2.08
N THR A 257 -22.87 9.68 1.97
CA THR A 257 -22.12 8.42 2.08
C THR A 257 -22.31 7.78 3.46
N LEU A 258 -22.17 8.57 4.54
CA LEU A 258 -22.43 8.10 5.90
C LEU A 258 -23.89 7.68 6.08
N GLY A 259 -24.84 8.40 5.49
CA GLY A 259 -26.27 8.05 5.50
C GLY A 259 -26.55 6.69 4.86
N LEU A 260 -25.97 6.41 3.69
CA LEU A 260 -26.08 5.13 3.00
C LEU A 260 -25.50 3.97 3.82
N MET A 261 -24.40 4.22 4.52
CA MET A 261 -23.63 3.16 5.20
C MET A 261 -24.03 2.93 6.66
N ARG A 262 -24.79 3.86 7.26
CA ARG A 262 -25.19 3.80 8.66
C ARG A 262 -26.13 2.62 8.90
N GLY A 263 -25.81 1.80 9.90
CA GLY A 263 -26.63 0.66 10.30
C GLY A 263 -26.51 -0.57 9.39
N LEU A 264 -25.62 -0.56 8.38
CA LEU A 264 -25.37 -1.73 7.56
C LEU A 264 -24.92 -2.93 8.41
N THR A 265 -25.56 -4.08 8.18
CA THR A 265 -25.22 -5.32 8.88
C THR A 265 -23.91 -5.90 8.40
N ALA A 266 -23.32 -6.81 9.17
CA ALA A 266 -22.11 -7.55 8.75
C ALA A 266 -22.33 -8.32 7.42
N ALA A 267 -23.56 -8.75 7.12
CA ALA A 267 -23.90 -9.38 5.86
C ALA A 267 -23.90 -8.38 4.69
N ALA A 268 -24.44 -7.18 4.89
CA ALA A 268 -24.43 -6.12 3.88
C ALA A 268 -22.99 -5.72 3.51
N TRP A 269 -22.10 -5.60 4.50
CA TRP A 269 -20.67 -5.34 4.28
C TRP A 269 -19.93 -6.45 3.52
N ARG A 270 -20.45 -7.68 3.54
CA ARG A 270 -19.91 -8.82 2.79
C ARG A 270 -20.52 -8.98 1.40
N ARG A 271 -21.54 -8.18 1.02
CA ARG A 271 -22.02 -8.16 -0.37
C ARG A 271 -20.88 -7.78 -1.31
N THR A 272 -20.90 -8.37 -2.50
CA THR A 272 -19.79 -8.31 -3.45
C THR A 272 -20.19 -7.67 -4.77
N GLY A 273 -19.23 -7.02 -5.42
CA GLY A 273 -19.31 -6.58 -6.82
C GLY A 273 -18.11 -7.07 -7.62
N ASN A 274 -18.24 -7.04 -8.94
CA ASN A 274 -17.22 -7.47 -9.90
C ASN A 274 -16.38 -6.27 -10.36
N HIS A 275 -15.14 -6.17 -9.88
CA HIS A 275 -14.18 -5.14 -10.29
C HIS A 275 -13.21 -5.68 -11.36
N PRO A 276 -12.99 -5.00 -12.50
CA PRO A 276 -12.15 -5.52 -13.58
C PRO A 276 -10.69 -5.83 -13.18
N ILE A 277 -10.14 -5.05 -12.23
CA ILE A 277 -8.77 -5.24 -11.74
C ILE A 277 -8.73 -6.25 -10.59
N PHE A 278 -9.72 -6.24 -9.68
CA PHE A 278 -9.62 -6.97 -8.40
C PHE A 278 -10.52 -8.20 -8.31
N GLY A 279 -11.32 -8.45 -9.35
CA GLY A 279 -12.26 -9.56 -9.40
C GLY A 279 -13.45 -9.29 -8.47
N VAL A 280 -13.92 -10.35 -7.82
CA VAL A 280 -15.01 -10.27 -6.85
C VAL A 280 -14.49 -9.59 -5.58
N VAL A 281 -15.02 -8.41 -5.27
CA VAL A 281 -14.61 -7.62 -4.11
C VAL A 281 -15.79 -7.30 -3.20
N PRO A 282 -15.65 -7.45 -1.87
CA PRO A 282 -16.70 -7.07 -0.93
C PRO A 282 -16.81 -5.55 -0.79
N LEU A 283 -17.93 -5.06 -0.23
CA LEU A 283 -18.09 -3.64 0.11
C LEU A 283 -16.97 -3.15 1.04
N THR A 284 -16.49 -3.98 1.96
CA THR A 284 -15.34 -3.65 2.83
C THR A 284 -14.08 -3.31 2.04
N HIS A 285 -13.84 -3.96 0.89
CA HIS A 285 -12.71 -3.62 0.03
C HIS A 285 -12.87 -2.21 -0.56
N GLN A 286 -14.06 -1.84 -1.04
CA GLN A 286 -14.30 -0.48 -1.54
C GLN A 286 -14.18 0.57 -0.42
N GLY A 287 -14.61 0.24 0.79
CA GLY A 287 -14.42 1.11 1.96
C GLY A 287 -12.94 1.29 2.33
N ASN A 288 -12.13 0.23 2.25
CA ASN A 288 -10.68 0.33 2.43
C ASN A 288 -10.00 1.14 1.32
N TRP A 289 -10.45 0.97 0.07
CA TRP A 289 -9.98 1.75 -1.07
C TRP A 289 -10.16 3.27 -0.88
N VAL A 290 -11.36 3.72 -0.53
CA VAL A 290 -11.62 5.17 -0.34
C VAL A 290 -10.82 5.72 0.84
N ILE A 291 -10.70 4.95 1.93
CA ILE A 291 -9.95 5.37 3.12
C ILE A 291 -8.46 5.50 2.83
N GLU A 292 -7.85 4.53 2.15
CA GLU A 292 -6.42 4.61 1.84
C GLU A 292 -6.13 5.73 0.85
N HIS A 293 -6.99 5.91 -0.16
CA HIS A 293 -6.88 7.02 -1.10
C HIS A 293 -6.99 8.38 -0.40
N GLU A 294 -7.99 8.55 0.47
CA GLU A 294 -8.16 9.78 1.25
C GLU A 294 -6.95 10.02 2.17
N ARG A 295 -6.49 9.00 2.90
CA ARG A 295 -5.34 9.11 3.80
C ARG A 295 -4.09 9.64 3.09
N ILE A 296 -3.82 9.19 1.86
CA ILE A 296 -2.69 9.68 1.06
C ILE A 296 -2.80 11.19 0.85
N HIS A 297 -3.97 11.67 0.44
CA HIS A 297 -4.18 13.09 0.20
C HIS A 297 -4.30 13.92 1.47
N LEU A 298 -4.77 13.37 2.59
CA LEU A 298 -4.73 14.06 3.88
C LEU A 298 -3.30 14.29 4.37
N VAL A 299 -2.39 13.31 4.17
CA VAL A 299 -0.96 13.47 4.46
C VAL A 299 -0.34 14.52 3.53
N GLU A 300 -0.69 14.49 2.25
CA GLU A 300 -0.26 15.50 1.27
C GLU A 300 -0.74 16.90 1.67
N MET A 301 -2.02 17.08 1.99
CA MET A 301 -2.59 18.34 2.48
C MET A 301 -1.92 18.81 3.77
N ALA A 302 -1.60 17.90 4.70
CA ALA A 302 -0.90 18.24 5.94
C ALA A 302 0.52 18.75 5.66
N GLN A 303 1.24 18.11 4.74
CA GLN A 303 2.56 18.59 4.31
C GLN A 303 2.43 19.95 3.62
N LEU A 304 1.52 20.11 2.66
CA LEU A 304 1.25 21.39 1.99
C LEU A 304 0.88 22.49 2.99
N ARG A 305 0.08 22.17 4.00
CA ARG A 305 -0.29 23.10 5.06
C ARG A 305 0.93 23.55 5.86
N HIS A 306 1.76 22.60 6.29
CA HIS A 306 3.01 22.89 6.99
C HIS A 306 3.89 23.79 6.12
N ASP A 307 4.07 23.40 4.86
CA ASP A 307 4.85 24.10 3.87
C ASP A 307 4.35 25.54 3.66
N LEU A 308 3.05 25.77 3.52
CA LEU A 308 2.50 27.12 3.36
C LEU A 308 2.68 28.00 4.61
N LEU A 309 2.71 27.40 5.80
CA LEU A 309 3.00 28.13 7.04
C LEU A 309 4.50 28.40 7.25
N HIS A 310 5.37 27.49 6.78
CA HIS A 310 6.81 27.53 7.04
C HIS A 310 7.64 28.05 5.86
N GLN A 311 7.13 28.05 4.63
CA GLN A 311 7.74 28.61 3.42
C GLN A 311 7.60 30.14 3.36
N HIS A 312 7.94 30.78 4.47
CA HIS A 312 8.90 31.87 4.43
C HIS A 312 10.31 31.41 4.03
N ASP A 313 10.64 30.11 3.91
CA ASP A 313 11.84 29.66 3.19
C ASP A 313 11.77 28.21 2.61
N GLN A 314 11.88 28.15 1.28
CA GLN A 314 12.39 27.14 0.32
C GLN A 314 12.29 25.61 0.56
N PHE A 315 11.89 24.91 -0.51
CA PHE A 315 11.87 23.45 -0.63
C PHE A 315 12.95 22.91 -1.57
N ASN A 316 13.63 21.86 -1.12
CA ASN A 316 14.59 21.08 -1.89
C ASN A 316 14.17 19.58 -1.92
N PRO A 317 14.64 18.81 -2.91
CA PRO A 317 14.33 17.39 -3.07
C PRO A 317 14.76 16.56 -1.84
N PRO A 318 14.24 15.32 -1.67
CA PRO A 318 14.53 14.49 -0.50
C PRO A 318 16.02 14.15 -0.43
N VAL A 319 16.74 14.86 0.42
CA VAL A 319 18.06 14.51 0.93
C VAL A 319 17.84 13.83 2.27
N LEU A 320 18.61 12.78 2.59
CA LEU A 320 18.59 12.22 3.94
C LEU A 320 18.78 13.37 4.95
N PRO A 321 18.00 13.43 6.04
CA PRO A 321 18.14 14.51 7.00
C PRO A 321 19.59 14.58 7.49
N PRO A 322 20.24 15.75 7.53
CA PRO A 322 21.63 15.85 8.00
C PRO A 322 21.78 15.46 9.47
N ASN A 323 20.67 15.38 10.21
CA ASN A 323 20.54 14.91 11.59
C ASN A 323 20.12 13.43 11.68
N LEU A 324 20.10 12.68 10.57
CA LEU A 324 20.13 11.23 10.65
C LEU A 324 21.50 10.89 11.25
N VAL A 325 21.53 10.69 12.57
CA VAL A 325 22.72 10.19 13.26
C VAL A 325 23.08 8.92 12.53
N ALA A 326 24.20 8.93 11.80
CA ALA A 326 24.89 7.68 11.54
C ALA A 326 25.14 7.15 12.95
N GLU A 327 24.38 6.13 13.37
CA GLU A 327 24.73 5.34 14.55
C GLU A 327 26.08 4.71 14.20
N ILE A 328 27.14 5.51 14.31
CA ILE A 328 28.51 5.06 14.41
C ILE A 328 28.46 4.32 15.75
N LEU A 329 28.31 3.01 15.66
CA LEU A 329 28.54 2.10 16.76
C LEU A 329 30.03 2.22 17.08
N GLU A 330 30.40 3.25 17.83
CA GLU A 330 31.67 3.25 18.55
C GLU A 330 31.52 2.20 19.66
N GLY A 331 31.86 0.95 19.31
CA GLY A 331 32.00 -0.12 20.28
C GLY A 331 33.18 0.18 21.21
N GLU A 332 32.94 0.12 22.53
CA GLU A 332 33.99 -0.19 23.50
C GLU A 332 34.32 -1.69 23.48
#